data_AF-A0A7R9HR66-F1
#
_entry.id   AF-A0A7R9HR66-F1
#
_cell.length_a   1.000
_cell.length_b   1.000
_cell.length_c   1.000
_cell.angle_alpha   90.00
_cell.angle_beta   90.00
_cell.angle_gamma   90.00
#
_symmetry.space_group_name_H-M   'P 1'
#
loop_
_entity.id
_entity.type
_entity.pdbx_description
1 polymer ?
#
loop_
_entity_poly.entity_id
_entity_poly.type
_entity_poly.pdbx_seq_one_letter_code
_entity_poly.pdbx_strand_id
1 'polypeptide(L)'
;MDDEVRTSDILEDIFRTGKICFIPRYATDSTHMDMLRVNTLQELESLPLTNWNIRQPLDSDERENALNSGGLDLIVVPGLAFSRQGARLGRGKGYYDTYLTKCRQLQNTSPVTVGLAFKHQLLDNIPTQEFDVIMDHVIFVE
;
A
#
# COMPACT_ATOMS: atom_id res chain seq x y z
N MET A 1 1.45 -7.67 8.73
CA MET A 1 2.15 -8.97 8.64
C MET A 1 3.38 -8.89 9.52
N ASP A 2 3.93 -10.02 9.98
CA ASP A 2 5.04 -10.02 10.95
C ASP A 2 6.40 -9.64 10.32
N ASP A 3 6.51 -9.75 8.99
CA ASP A 3 7.69 -9.43 8.19
C ASP A 3 7.66 -8.00 7.60
N GLU A 4 6.72 -7.16 8.03
CA GLU A 4 6.54 -5.78 7.56
C GLU A 4 6.61 -4.80 8.74
N VAL A 5 7.07 -3.58 8.46
CA VAL A 5 7.06 -2.48 9.45
C VAL A 5 5.62 -2.26 9.92
N ARG A 6 5.40 -2.27 11.23
CA ARG A 6 4.09 -2.03 11.81
C ARG A 6 3.62 -0.61 11.51
N THR A 7 2.39 -0.48 11.00
CA THR A 7 1.80 0.81 10.59
C THR A 7 0.70 1.30 11.54
N SER A 8 0.47 0.64 12.68
CA SER A 8 -0.59 1.02 13.65
C SER A 8 -0.50 2.48 14.07
N ASP A 9 0.70 2.92 14.43
CA ASP A 9 0.92 4.26 15.00
C ASP A 9 0.78 5.35 13.91
N ILE A 10 1.10 4.98 12.65
CA ILE A 10 0.89 5.84 11.48
C ILE A 10 -0.62 6.00 11.24
N LEU A 11 -1.39 4.91 11.32
CA LEU A 11 -2.84 4.93 11.14
C LEU A 11 -3.52 5.77 12.24
N GLU A 12 -3.10 5.61 13.49
CA GLU A 12 -3.55 6.45 14.61
C GLU A 12 -3.32 7.94 14.31
N ASP A 13 -2.13 8.31 13.83
CA ASP A 13 -1.82 9.69 13.49
C ASP A 13 -2.65 10.22 12.31
N ILE A 14 -2.86 9.39 11.27
CA ILE A 14 -3.70 9.73 10.11
C ILE A 14 -5.11 10.11 10.60
N PHE A 15 -5.73 9.28 11.43
CA PHE A 15 -7.08 9.55 11.95
C PHE A 15 -7.09 10.75 12.91
N ARG A 16 -6.10 10.84 13.81
CA ARG A 16 -5.96 11.94 14.77
C ARG A 16 -5.80 13.31 14.07
N THR A 17 -5.12 13.34 12.94
CA THR A 17 -4.85 14.57 12.17
C THR A 17 -5.90 14.85 11.10
N GLY A 18 -6.98 14.07 11.03
CA GLY A 18 -8.10 14.29 10.12
C GLY A 18 -7.78 14.01 8.65
N LYS A 19 -6.73 13.23 8.35
CA LYS A 19 -6.43 12.78 6.99
C LYS A 19 -7.41 11.70 6.57
N ILE A 20 -7.66 11.60 5.27
CA ILE A 20 -8.51 10.54 4.70
C ILE A 20 -7.64 9.29 4.53
N CYS A 21 -8.10 8.16 5.07
CA CYS A 21 -7.38 6.90 5.03
C CYS A 21 -8.05 5.92 4.07
N PHE A 22 -7.25 5.28 3.22
CA PHE A 22 -7.67 4.17 2.38
C PHE A 22 -6.76 2.96 2.62
N ILE A 23 -7.33 1.76 2.62
CA ILE A 23 -6.61 0.49 2.78
C ILE A 23 -6.79 -0.40 1.55
N PRO A 24 -5.85 -1.32 1.26
CA PRO A 24 -5.98 -2.22 0.12
C PRO A 24 -7.07 -3.27 0.36
N ARG A 25 -7.88 -3.53 -0.67
CA ARG A 25 -8.69 -4.74 -0.82
C ARG A 25 -8.22 -5.48 -2.07
N TYR A 26 -7.74 -6.71 -1.90
CA TYR A 26 -7.26 -7.54 -3.01
C TYR A 26 -8.39 -8.41 -3.56
N ALA A 27 -8.50 -8.51 -4.88
CA ALA A 27 -9.31 -9.53 -5.53
C ALA A 27 -8.59 -10.89 -5.46
N THR A 28 -9.34 -11.96 -5.19
CA THR A 28 -8.80 -13.31 -4.99
C THR A 28 -8.38 -14.01 -6.30
N ASP A 29 -8.96 -13.60 -7.41
CA ASP A 29 -8.91 -14.23 -8.73
C ASP A 29 -8.11 -13.42 -9.77
N SER A 30 -7.60 -12.24 -9.42
CA SER A 30 -6.85 -11.38 -10.31
C SER A 30 -5.78 -10.56 -9.58
N THR A 31 -4.98 -9.78 -10.32
CA THR A 31 -4.06 -8.76 -9.76
C THR A 31 -4.75 -7.44 -9.46
N HIS A 32 -6.09 -7.43 -9.47
CA HIS A 32 -6.87 -6.26 -9.15
C HIS A 32 -6.81 -5.94 -7.65
N MET A 33 -6.60 -4.67 -7.34
CA MET A 33 -6.60 -4.13 -5.99
C MET A 33 -7.31 -2.79 -6.03
N ASP A 34 -8.18 -2.57 -5.05
CA ASP A 34 -8.78 -1.27 -4.76
C ASP A 34 -8.19 -0.70 -3.47
N MET A 35 -8.22 0.62 -3.34
CA MET A 35 -7.95 1.31 -2.08
C MET A 35 -9.27 1.86 -1.56
N LEU A 36 -9.77 1.29 -0.46
CA LEU A 36 -11.10 1.55 0.08
C LEU A 36 -11.04 2.34 1.37
N ARG A 37 -11.94 3.32 1.51
CA ARG A 37 -11.93 4.24 2.64
C ARG A 37 -12.25 3.52 3.96
N VAL A 38 -11.51 3.91 4.98
CA VAL A 38 -11.76 3.56 6.39
C VAL A 38 -11.74 4.85 7.21
N ASN A 39 -12.64 4.97 8.17
CA ASN A 39 -12.84 6.22 8.91
C ASN A 39 -12.23 6.19 10.32
N THR A 40 -12.02 4.99 10.90
CA THR A 40 -11.46 4.85 12.24
C THR A 40 -10.59 3.60 12.38
N LEU A 41 -9.71 3.60 13.38
CA LEU A 41 -8.92 2.41 13.73
C LEU A 41 -9.81 1.26 14.22
N GLN A 42 -10.85 1.55 15.01
CA GLN A 42 -11.80 0.55 15.49
C GLN A 42 -12.52 -0.16 14.32
N GLU A 43 -12.92 0.61 13.31
CA GLU A 43 -13.49 0.06 12.09
C GLU A 43 -12.49 -0.87 11.39
N LEU A 44 -11.25 -0.43 11.18
CA LEU A 44 -10.19 -1.25 10.60
C LEU A 44 -10.01 -2.57 11.34
N GLU A 45 -9.95 -2.53 12.68
CA GLU A 45 -9.77 -3.68 13.55
C GLU A 45 -10.97 -4.63 13.58
N SER A 46 -12.16 -4.15 13.21
CA SER A 46 -13.37 -4.96 13.11
C SER A 46 -13.48 -5.73 11.79
N LEU A 47 -12.68 -5.37 10.77
CA LEU A 47 -12.72 -6.00 9.46
C LEU A 47 -12.28 -7.47 9.52
N PRO A 48 -12.88 -8.33 8.69
CA PRO A 48 -12.52 -9.74 8.61
C PRO A 48 -11.10 -9.93 8.11
N LEU A 49 -10.50 -11.05 8.51
CA LEU A 49 -9.19 -11.46 8.05
C LEU A 49 -9.30 -12.26 6.74
N THR A 50 -8.38 -12.00 5.84
CA THR A 50 -8.09 -12.85 4.68
C THR A 50 -7.30 -14.11 5.11
N ASN A 51 -7.11 -15.04 4.18
CA ASN A 51 -6.22 -16.20 4.37
C ASN A 51 -4.75 -15.80 4.64
N TRP A 52 -4.38 -14.54 4.41
CA TRP A 52 -3.05 -13.98 4.68
C TRP A 52 -2.96 -13.26 6.03
N ASN A 53 -3.99 -13.38 6.88
CA ASN A 53 -4.12 -12.65 8.14
C ASN A 53 -4.04 -11.12 7.99
N ILE A 54 -4.45 -10.60 6.83
CA ILE A 54 -4.63 -9.17 6.59
C ILE A 54 -6.11 -8.82 6.71
N ARG A 55 -6.41 -7.73 7.41
CA ARG A 55 -7.76 -7.16 7.50
C ARG A 55 -8.12 -6.43 6.22
N GLN A 56 -9.25 -6.79 5.61
CA GLN A 56 -9.80 -6.04 4.48
C GLN A 56 -11.34 -6.10 4.47
N PRO A 57 -12.02 -5.16 3.81
CA PRO A 57 -13.47 -5.21 3.63
C PRO A 57 -13.91 -6.42 2.81
N LEU A 58 -15.13 -6.90 3.07
CA LEU A 58 -15.76 -7.94 2.23
C LEU A 58 -16.11 -7.37 0.85
N ASP A 59 -16.33 -8.26 -0.12
CA ASP A 59 -16.77 -7.85 -1.46
C ASP A 59 -18.14 -7.16 -1.42
N SER A 60 -19.00 -7.57 -0.48
CA SER A 60 -20.32 -6.97 -0.24
C SER A 60 -20.29 -5.65 0.53
N ASP A 61 -19.12 -5.23 1.03
CA ASP A 61 -18.95 -3.98 1.77
C ASP A 61 -18.64 -2.85 0.77
N GLU A 62 -19.68 -2.08 0.42
CA GLU A 62 -19.56 -0.95 -0.48
C GLU A 62 -18.91 0.24 0.22
N ARG A 63 -17.68 0.56 -0.19
CA ARG A 63 -16.88 1.65 0.35
C ARG A 63 -16.41 2.57 -0.77
N GLU A 64 -16.16 3.81 -0.39
CA GLU A 64 -15.55 4.80 -1.27
C GLU A 64 -14.18 4.31 -1.75
N ASN A 65 -14.01 4.26 -3.08
CA ASN A 65 -12.76 3.89 -3.74
C ASN A 65 -11.95 5.16 -4.04
N ALA A 66 -10.67 5.18 -3.67
CA ALA A 66 -9.79 6.33 -3.84
C ALA A 66 -9.74 6.84 -5.29
N LEU A 67 -9.68 5.92 -6.27
CA LEU A 67 -9.59 6.31 -7.69
C LEU A 67 -10.88 6.95 -8.22
N ASN A 68 -12.02 6.72 -7.56
CA ASN A 68 -13.31 7.31 -7.93
C ASN A 68 -13.61 8.59 -7.13
N SER A 69 -12.75 8.97 -6.18
CA SER A 69 -12.97 10.05 -5.20
C SER A 69 -11.88 11.12 -5.21
N GLY A 70 -11.10 11.22 -6.29
CA GLY A 70 -10.08 12.25 -6.47
C GLY A 70 -8.64 11.76 -6.38
N GLY A 71 -8.42 10.48 -6.07
CA GLY A 71 -7.10 9.86 -6.05
C GLY A 71 -6.46 9.77 -4.67
N LEU A 72 -5.13 9.67 -4.64
CA LEU A 72 -4.33 9.56 -3.42
C LEU A 72 -3.17 10.55 -3.51
N ASP A 73 -2.89 11.26 -2.42
CA ASP A 73 -1.72 12.15 -2.34
C ASP A 73 -0.44 11.35 -2.04
N LEU A 74 -0.56 10.30 -1.21
CA LEU A 74 0.55 9.47 -0.75
C LEU A 74 0.12 8.01 -0.60
N ILE A 75 1.01 7.09 -0.96
CA ILE A 75 0.81 5.65 -0.78
C ILE A 75 2.02 5.08 -0.02
N VAL A 76 1.74 4.48 1.13
CA VAL A 76 2.71 3.62 1.82
C VAL A 76 2.68 2.24 1.18
N VAL A 77 3.78 1.86 0.53
CA VAL A 77 3.86 0.63 -0.28
C VAL A 77 4.64 -0.44 0.48
N PRO A 78 4.05 -1.61 0.78
CA PRO A 78 4.74 -2.72 1.42
C PRO A 78 5.66 -3.46 0.45
N GLY A 79 6.65 -4.16 1.00
CA GLY A 79 7.63 -4.93 0.24
C GLY A 79 8.47 -5.84 1.11
N LEU A 80 9.02 -6.89 0.50
CA LEU A 80 9.96 -7.82 1.12
C LEU A 80 11.38 -7.25 1.17
N ALA A 81 11.74 -6.44 0.16
CA ALA A 81 13.01 -5.73 0.10
C ALA A 81 12.87 -4.42 -0.66
N PHE A 82 13.76 -3.48 -0.36
CA PHE A 82 13.87 -2.18 -1.01
C PHE A 82 15.33 -1.84 -1.29
N SER A 83 15.60 -1.03 -2.31
CA SER A 83 16.93 -0.44 -2.52
C SER A 83 16.92 1.05 -2.18
N ARG A 84 18.12 1.63 -1.99
CA ARG A 84 18.27 3.07 -1.76
C ARG A 84 17.81 3.92 -2.94
N GLN A 85 17.76 3.32 -4.13
CA GLN A 85 17.29 3.94 -5.37
C GLN A 85 15.77 3.74 -5.58
N GLY A 86 15.07 3.15 -4.60
CA GLY A 86 13.61 2.98 -4.64
C GLY A 86 13.14 1.70 -5.34
N ALA A 87 14.04 0.82 -5.79
CA ALA A 87 13.63 -0.49 -6.30
C ALA A 87 12.95 -1.28 -5.17
N ARG A 88 11.92 -2.06 -5.51
CA ARG A 88 11.08 -2.76 -4.54
C ARG A 88 10.86 -4.19 -4.97
N LEU A 89 11.07 -5.13 -4.06
CA LEU A 89 10.68 -6.52 -4.23
C LEU A 89 9.35 -6.76 -3.50
N GLY A 90 8.26 -6.96 -4.25
CA GLY A 90 6.97 -7.36 -3.69
C GLY A 90 6.87 -8.87 -3.43
N ARG A 91 5.67 -9.35 -3.08
CA ARG A 91 5.38 -10.80 -2.89
C ARG A 91 5.11 -11.56 -4.20
N GLY A 92 5.41 -10.96 -5.36
CA GLY A 92 5.37 -11.62 -6.68
C GLY A 92 4.07 -11.53 -7.48
N LYS A 93 2.95 -11.06 -6.90
CA LYS A 93 1.67 -10.92 -7.62
C LYS A 93 1.49 -9.60 -8.39
N GLY A 94 2.35 -8.61 -8.18
CA GLY A 94 2.30 -7.34 -8.94
C GLY A 94 1.07 -6.46 -8.66
N TYR A 95 0.35 -6.65 -7.54
CA TYR A 95 -0.82 -5.82 -7.18
C TYR A 95 -0.47 -4.33 -7.11
N TYR A 96 0.61 -3.98 -6.40
CA TYR A 96 1.02 -2.59 -6.24
C TYR A 96 1.54 -1.99 -7.56
N ASP A 97 2.31 -2.72 -8.36
CA ASP A 97 2.80 -2.24 -9.65
C ASP A 97 1.63 -1.94 -10.60
N THR A 98 0.64 -2.83 -10.63
CA THR A 98 -0.61 -2.63 -11.38
C THR A 98 -1.40 -1.41 -10.88
N TYR A 99 -1.56 -1.27 -9.55
CA TYR A 99 -2.32 -0.18 -8.96
C TYR A 99 -1.66 1.19 -9.11
N LEU A 100 -0.34 1.27 -8.89
CA LEU A 100 0.44 2.49 -9.06
C LEU A 100 0.45 2.95 -10.51
N THR A 101 0.53 2.02 -11.46
CA THR A 101 0.37 2.32 -12.89
C THR A 101 -1.00 2.93 -13.19
N LYS A 102 -2.08 2.37 -12.63
CA LYS A 102 -3.43 2.96 -12.76
C LYS A 102 -3.51 4.35 -12.15
N CYS A 103 -2.90 4.58 -10.98
CA CYS A 103 -2.87 5.91 -10.37
C CYS A 103 -2.21 6.94 -11.30
N ARG A 104 -1.07 6.60 -11.89
CA ARG A 104 -0.35 7.47 -12.85
C ARG A 104 -1.14 7.76 -14.12
N GLN A 105 -2.03 6.84 -14.53
CA GLN A 105 -2.84 6.99 -15.74
C GLN A 105 -4.15 7.75 -15.49
N LEU A 106 -4.77 7.56 -14.32
CA LEU A 106 -6.12 8.03 -14.02
C LEU A 106 -6.15 9.31 -13.18
N GLN A 107 -5.09 9.59 -12.41
CA GLN A 107 -5.01 10.79 -11.59
C GLN A 107 -4.23 11.89 -12.32
N ASN A 108 -4.66 13.14 -12.17
CA ASN A 108 -3.95 14.30 -12.73
C ASN A 108 -2.55 14.48 -12.11
N THR A 109 -2.43 14.16 -10.83
CA THR A 109 -1.18 14.19 -10.07
C THR A 109 -0.91 12.79 -9.55
N SER A 110 0.29 12.26 -9.77
CA SER A 110 0.65 10.94 -9.26
C SER A 110 0.88 10.99 -7.74
N PRO A 111 0.43 9.97 -6.97
CA PRO A 111 0.71 9.88 -5.55
C PRO A 111 2.21 9.76 -5.29
N VAL A 112 2.67 10.35 -4.19
CA VAL A 112 4.02 10.07 -3.66
C VAL A 112 4.04 8.65 -3.09
N THR A 113 5.03 7.87 -3.48
CA THR A 113 5.19 6.48 -3.05
C THR A 113 6.29 6.33 -2.01
N VAL A 114 5.97 5.71 -0.88
CA VAL A 114 6.90 5.55 0.24
C VAL A 114 6.98 4.08 0.65
N GLY A 115 8.16 3.48 0.50
CA GLY A 115 8.49 2.19 1.10
C GLY A 115 8.91 2.36 2.56
N LEU A 116 8.39 1.52 3.45
CA LEU A 116 8.89 1.39 4.83
C LEU A 116 9.64 0.07 4.96
N ALA A 117 10.90 0.14 5.38
CA ALA A 117 11.78 -1.02 5.40
C ALA A 117 12.52 -1.17 6.74
N PHE A 118 12.63 -2.40 7.21
CA PHE A 118 13.66 -2.74 8.19
C PHE A 118 15.05 -2.68 7.55
N LYS A 119 16.08 -2.48 8.36
CA LYS A 119 17.48 -2.43 7.87
C LYS A 119 17.87 -3.66 7.06
N HIS A 120 17.43 -4.86 7.46
CA HIS A 120 17.73 -6.10 6.73
C HIS A 120 16.93 -6.27 5.42
N GLN A 121 15.91 -5.44 5.19
CA GLN A 121 15.16 -5.40 3.92
C GLN A 121 15.82 -4.45 2.91
N LEU A 122 16.86 -3.72 3.31
CA LEU A 122 17.60 -2.85 2.41
C LEU A 122 18.68 -3.65 1.67
N LEU A 123 18.55 -3.74 0.35
CA LEU A 123 19.49 -4.43 -0.54
C LEU A 123 20.11 -3.44 -1.53
N ASP A 124 21.38 -3.63 -1.86
CA ASP A 124 22.08 -2.78 -2.83
C ASP A 124 21.54 -2.98 -4.25
N ASN A 125 21.15 -4.21 -4.58
CA ASN A 125 20.62 -4.55 -5.90
C ASN A 125 19.37 -5.40 -5.76
N ILE A 126 18.29 -4.94 -6.40
CA ILE A 126 17.04 -5.68 -6.56
C ILE A 126 16.81 -5.81 -8.07
N PRO A 127 16.71 -7.03 -8.61
CA PRO A 127 16.35 -7.20 -10.02
C PRO A 127 14.97 -6.61 -10.29
N THR A 128 14.88 -5.75 -11.29
CA THR A 128 13.62 -5.11 -11.71
C THR A 128 13.32 -5.41 -13.17
N GLN A 129 12.04 -5.35 -13.51
CA GLN A 129 11.50 -5.44 -14.87
C GLN A 129 10.87 -4.09 -15.26
N GLU A 130 10.55 -3.92 -16.55
CA GLU A 130 10.04 -2.65 -17.08
C GLU A 130 8.70 -2.21 -16.46
N PHE A 131 7.92 -3.16 -15.95
CA PHE A 131 6.64 -2.90 -15.30
C PHE A 131 6.75 -2.67 -13.78
N ASP A 132 7.94 -2.85 -13.19
CA ASP A 132 8.14 -2.63 -11.77
C ASP A 132 8.18 -1.13 -11.47
N VAL A 133 7.37 -0.70 -10.51
CA VAL A 133 7.29 0.71 -10.14
C VAL A 133 8.33 1.03 -9.07
N ILE A 134 9.24 1.97 -9.40
CA ILE A 134 10.21 2.53 -8.45
C ILE A 134 9.51 3.47 -7.47
N MET A 135 9.88 3.36 -6.18
CA MET A 135 9.40 4.20 -5.09
C MET A 135 10.09 5.56 -5.10
N ASP A 136 9.35 6.62 -4.77
CA ASP A 136 9.91 7.97 -4.63
C ASP A 136 10.80 8.07 -3.39
N HIS A 137 10.38 7.42 -2.30
CA HIS A 137 11.12 7.37 -1.05
C HIS A 137 11.15 5.97 -0.43
N VAL A 138 12.26 5.65 0.24
CA VAL A 138 12.38 4.48 1.11
C VAL A 138 12.88 4.95 2.47
N ILE A 139 12.07 4.75 3.51
CA ILE A 139 12.38 5.09 4.88
C ILE A 139 12.77 3.83 5.63
N PHE A 140 13.92 3.85 6.30
CA PHE A 140 14.44 2.75 7.10
C PHE A 140 15.23 3.29 8.30
N VAL A 141 15.39 2.46 9.32
CA VAL A 141 16.23 2.78 10.49
C VAL A 141 17.68 2.40 10.16
N GLU A 142 18.60 3.34 10.35
CA GLU A 142 20.05 3.13 10.18
C GLU A 142 20.68 2.26 11.28
#